data_AF-A0A8K0CNE9-F1
#
_entry.id   AF-A0A8K0CNE9-F1
#
_cell.length_a   1.000
_cell.length_b   1.000
_cell.length_c   1.000
_cell.angle_alpha   90.00
_cell.angle_beta   90.00
_cell.angle_gamma   90.00
#
_symmetry.space_group_name_H-M   'P 1'
#
loop_
_entity.id
_entity.type
_entity.pdbx_description
1 polymer ?
#
loop_
_entity_poly.entity_id
_entity_poly.type
_entity_poly.pdbx_seq_one_letter_code
_entity_poly.pdbx_strand_id
1 'polypeptide(L)'
;EEFHVVAKPATSSTAYLSSLLQLHTDSSHYEYPPGVTVLHCIEQTKNRGGENLLTDAFYVAEKSRKENKKLFNILSTIDVNWLDMGEEDGLQYHKICRSPMI
;
A
#
# COMPACT_ATOMS: atom_id res chain seq x y z
N GLU A 1 5.05 3.58 -16.23
CA GLU A 1 6.02 2.54 -15.84
C GLU A 1 5.26 1.25 -15.64
N GLU A 2 5.82 0.10 -15.99
CA GLU A 2 5.18 -1.22 -15.84
C GLU A 2 6.00 -2.05 -14.85
N PHE A 3 5.32 -2.70 -13.91
CA PHE A 3 5.95 -3.55 -12.90
C PHE A 3 5.37 -4.96 -12.96
N HIS A 4 6.24 -5.96 -12.91
CA HIS A 4 5.83 -7.37 -12.87
C HIS A 4 5.81 -7.87 -11.42
N VAL A 5 4.59 -8.03 -10.87
CA VAL A 5 4.35 -8.53 -9.52
C VAL A 5 4.46 -10.05 -9.50
N VAL A 6 5.66 -10.54 -9.20
CA VAL A 6 5.99 -11.96 -9.03
C VAL A 6 6.87 -12.11 -7.80
N ALA A 7 6.80 -13.26 -7.13
CA ALA A 7 7.66 -13.55 -5.98
C ALA A 7 9.15 -13.50 -6.38
N LYS A 8 9.94 -12.64 -5.72
CA LYS A 8 11.37 -12.47 -5.97
C LYS A 8 12.17 -12.80 -4.71
N PRO A 9 13.25 -13.60 -4.79
CA PRO A 9 14.16 -13.75 -3.66
C PRO A 9 14.86 -12.41 -3.38
N ALA A 10 15.18 -12.15 -2.10
CA ALA A 10 15.91 -10.96 -1.67
C ALA A 10 15.27 -9.61 -2.07
N THR A 11 13.94 -9.54 -2.18
CA THR A 11 13.18 -8.30 -2.38
C THR A 11 13.15 -7.43 -1.12
N SER A 12 13.20 -6.10 -1.28
CA SER A 12 12.89 -5.11 -0.24
C SER A 12 11.38 -4.80 -0.14
N SER A 13 10.63 -5.04 -1.20
CA SER A 13 9.18 -4.79 -1.26
C SER A 13 8.36 -6.04 -0.92
N THR A 14 7.38 -5.86 -0.04
CA THR A 14 6.44 -6.90 0.37
C THR A 14 5.50 -7.34 -0.76
N ALA A 15 5.33 -6.52 -1.80
CA ALA A 15 4.54 -6.87 -2.99
C ALA A 15 5.14 -8.04 -3.78
N TYR A 16 6.45 -8.28 -3.65
CA TYR A 16 7.15 -9.39 -4.30
C TYR A 16 7.39 -10.58 -3.35
N LEU A 17 6.62 -10.67 -2.25
CA LEU A 17 6.58 -11.84 -1.37
C LEU A 17 5.31 -12.65 -1.60
N SER A 18 5.33 -13.95 -1.28
CA SER A 18 4.15 -14.83 -1.38
C SER A 18 3.22 -14.75 -0.16
N SER A 19 3.48 -13.85 0.79
CA SER A 19 2.67 -13.66 1.99
C SER A 19 1.44 -12.78 1.71
N LEU A 20 0.43 -12.86 2.58
CA LEU A 20 -0.72 -11.96 2.52
C LEU A 20 -0.28 -10.50 2.58
N LEU A 21 -0.74 -9.72 1.60
CA LEU A 21 -0.64 -8.26 1.62
C LEU A 21 -1.95 -7.70 2.21
N GLN A 22 -1.84 -6.98 3.33
CA GLN A 22 -3.00 -6.39 4.00
C GLN A 22 -3.62 -5.25 3.17
N LEU A 23 -4.80 -4.77 3.53
CA LEU A 23 -5.39 -3.57 2.93
C LEU A 23 -4.41 -2.40 3.02
N HIS A 24 -4.10 -1.78 1.89
CA HIS A 24 -3.16 -0.68 1.77
C HIS A 24 -3.54 0.20 0.58
N THR A 25 -2.95 1.39 0.54
CA THR A 25 -2.82 2.19 -0.67
C THR A 25 -1.38 2.12 -1.15
N ASP A 26 -1.18 2.13 -2.46
CA ASP A 26 0.16 2.10 -3.04
C ASP A 26 0.86 3.45 -2.86
N SER A 27 2.19 3.41 -2.76
CA SER A 27 3.03 4.59 -2.97
C SER A 27 2.78 5.77 -2.01
N SER A 28 2.32 5.53 -0.77
CA SER A 28 2.08 6.58 0.24
C SER A 28 3.32 7.40 0.60
N HIS A 29 4.52 6.94 0.23
CA HIS A 29 5.78 7.67 0.38
C HIS A 29 6.00 8.77 -0.69
N TYR A 30 5.09 8.94 -1.66
CA TYR A 30 5.06 10.07 -2.58
C TYR A 30 4.07 11.14 -2.11
N GLU A 31 4.42 12.41 -2.25
CA GLU A 31 3.50 13.53 -1.98
C GLU A 31 2.30 13.55 -2.96
N TYR A 32 2.52 13.07 -4.19
CA TYR A 32 1.48 12.90 -5.20
C TYR A 32 1.39 11.42 -5.64
N PRO A 33 0.68 10.57 -4.88
CA PRO A 33 0.54 9.15 -5.20
C PRO A 33 -0.41 8.94 -6.40
N PRO A 34 -0.29 7.80 -7.12
CA PRO A 34 -1.20 7.46 -8.20
C PRO A 34 -2.67 7.40 -7.72
N GLY A 35 -3.58 8.08 -8.43
CA GLY A 35 -5.02 8.03 -8.12
C GLY A 35 -5.74 6.79 -8.63
N VAL A 36 -5.15 6.05 -9.58
CA VAL A 36 -5.70 4.83 -10.18
C VAL A 36 -4.58 3.81 -10.37
N THR A 37 -4.80 2.60 -9.87
CA THR A 37 -3.92 1.44 -10.09
C THR A 37 -4.64 0.43 -10.99
N VAL A 38 -3.94 -0.08 -12.01
CA VAL A 38 -4.44 -1.13 -12.90
C VAL A 38 -3.59 -2.38 -12.72
N LEU A 39 -4.23 -3.50 -12.40
CA LEU A 39 -3.57 -4.81 -12.26
C LEU A 39 -4.10 -5.77 -13.32
N HIS A 40 -3.19 -6.37 -14.08
CA HIS A 40 -3.50 -7.38 -15.09
C HIS A 40 -2.92 -8.72 -14.65
N CYS A 41 -3.79 -9.70 -14.40
CA CYS A 41 -3.36 -11.05 -14.04
C CYS A 41 -2.90 -11.80 -15.30
N ILE A 42 -1.58 -12.02 -15.41
CA ILE A 42 -0.98 -12.84 -16.48
C ILE A 42 -0.97 -14.32 -16.09
N GLU A 43 -0.58 -14.63 -14.86
CA GLU A 43 -0.56 -15.98 -14.30
C GLU A 43 -1.09 -15.95 -12.86
N GLN A 44 -1.93 -16.93 -12.51
CA GLN A 44 -2.44 -17.14 -11.16
C GLN A 44 -1.83 -18.42 -10.57
N THR A 45 -1.64 -18.45 -9.25
CA THR A 45 -1.11 -19.63 -8.55
C THR A 45 -2.02 -20.85 -8.72
N LYS A 46 -1.41 -22.04 -8.83
CA LYS A 46 -2.12 -23.33 -8.81
C LYS A 46 -2.48 -23.80 -7.39
N ASN A 47 -1.85 -23.20 -6.39
CA ASN A 47 -2.10 -23.50 -4.98
C ASN A 47 -3.31 -22.70 -4.48
N ARG A 48 -3.72 -22.93 -3.23
CA ARG A 48 -4.71 -22.07 -2.57
C ARG A 48 -4.10 -20.71 -2.22
N GLY A 49 -4.88 -19.65 -2.30
CA GLY A 49 -4.43 -18.29 -2.02
C GLY A 49 -4.41 -17.40 -3.27
N GLY A 50 -3.85 -16.20 -3.12
CA GLY A 50 -3.73 -15.23 -4.22
C GLY A 50 -5.03 -14.50 -4.56
N GLU A 51 -6.02 -14.56 -3.66
CA GLU A 51 -7.26 -13.82 -3.79
C GLU A 51 -7.03 -12.31 -3.59
N ASN A 52 -7.74 -11.51 -4.38
CA ASN A 52 -7.73 -10.06 -4.21
C ASN A 52 -8.55 -9.66 -2.97
N LEU A 53 -8.07 -8.66 -2.24
CA LEU A 53 -8.79 -8.02 -1.15
C LEU A 53 -8.95 -6.52 -1.46
N LEU A 54 -10.19 -6.03 -1.48
CA LEU A 54 -10.51 -4.63 -1.72
C LEU A 54 -11.50 -4.11 -0.68
N THR A 55 -11.45 -2.81 -0.40
CA THR A 55 -12.39 -2.12 0.48
C THR A 55 -12.68 -0.70 -0.01
N ASP A 56 -13.83 -0.16 0.37
CA ASP A 56 -14.12 1.27 0.25
C ASP A 56 -13.58 2.00 1.49
N ALA A 57 -12.42 2.64 1.34
CA ALA A 57 -11.76 3.35 2.42
C ALA A 57 -12.57 4.58 2.89
N PHE A 58 -13.33 5.23 2.02
CA PHE A 58 -14.16 6.38 2.39
C PHE A 58 -15.33 5.95 3.26
N TYR A 59 -15.98 4.84 2.91
CA TYR A 59 -17.01 4.25 3.77
C TYR A 59 -16.46 3.87 5.15
N VAL A 60 -15.28 3.25 5.20
CA VAL A 60 -14.61 2.88 6.46
C VAL A 60 -14.26 4.11 7.30
N ALA A 61 -13.72 5.16 6.69
CA ALA A 61 -13.41 6.42 7.35
C ALA A 61 -14.67 7.07 7.93
N GLU A 62 -15.76 7.12 7.15
CA GLU A 62 -17.05 7.66 7.59
C GLU A 62 -17.69 6.84 8.72
N LYS A 63 -17.57 5.52 8.66
CA LYS A 63 -18.01 4.63 9.73
C LYS A 63 -17.21 4.89 11.02
N SER A 64 -15.88 4.97 10.91
CA SER A 64 -14.99 5.31 12.02
C SER A 64 -15.34 6.67 12.65
N ARG A 65 -15.64 7.69 11.82
CA ARG A 65 -16.08 9.01 12.28
C ARG A 65 -17.34 8.96 13.14
N LYS A 66 -18.32 8.11 12.76
CA LYS A 66 -19.59 7.94 13.47
C LYS A 66 -19.44 7.11 14.75
N GLU A 67 -18.66 6.03 14.70
CA GLU A 67 -18.53 5.08 15.81
C GLU A 67 -17.50 5.53 16.85
N ASN A 68 -16.42 6.18 16.44
CA ASN A 68 -15.35 6.64 17.31
C ASN A 68 -14.68 7.91 16.77
N LYS A 69 -15.32 9.06 17.00
CA LYS A 69 -14.82 10.38 16.57
C LYS A 69 -13.41 10.70 17.08
N LYS A 70 -13.03 10.22 18.27
CA LYS A 70 -11.67 10.43 18.80
C LYS A 70 -10.63 9.71 17.97
N LEU A 71 -10.89 8.45 17.61
CA LEU A 71 -9.99 7.67 16.74
C LEU A 71 -9.92 8.29 15.35
N PHE A 72 -11.06 8.65 14.76
CA PHE A 72 -11.09 9.33 13.46
C PHE A 72 -10.22 10.59 13.46
N ASN A 73 -10.39 11.47 14.46
CA ASN A 73 -9.60 12.69 14.56
C ASN A 73 -8.09 12.39 14.65
N ILE A 74 -7.68 11.38 15.44
CA ILE A 74 -6.27 10.97 15.52
C ILE A 74 -5.75 10.59 14.13
N LEU A 75 -6.47 9.73 13.41
CA LEU A 75 -6.06 9.22 12.10
C LEU A 75 -6.05 10.30 11.01
N SER A 76 -6.91 11.32 11.12
CA SER A 76 -7.04 12.40 10.13
C SER A 76 -6.19 13.64 10.43
N THR A 77 -5.51 13.72 11.58
CA THR A 77 -4.72 14.92 11.95
C THR A 77 -3.28 14.65 12.35
N ILE A 78 -2.95 13.42 12.77
CA ILE A 78 -1.59 13.09 13.19
C ILE A 78 -0.83 12.54 11.99
N ASP A 79 0.26 13.20 11.62
CA ASP A 79 1.13 12.74 10.55
C ASP A 79 1.79 11.40 10.87
N VAL A 80 1.76 10.51 9.88
CA VAL A 80 2.54 9.27 9.82
C VAL A 80 3.74 9.50 8.90
N ASN A 81 4.87 8.88 9.21
CA ASN A 81 6.02 8.85 8.31
C ASN A 81 5.89 7.64 7.36
N TRP A 82 5.60 7.91 6.10
CA TRP A 82 5.60 6.91 5.03
C TRP A 82 7.00 6.85 4.42
N LEU A 83 7.62 5.67 4.46
CA LEU A 83 9.03 5.48 4.14
C LEU A 83 9.21 4.38 3.09
N ASP A 84 10.03 4.65 2.09
CA ASP A 84 10.54 3.66 1.16
C ASP A 84 12.03 3.92 0.92
N MET A 85 12.86 2.97 1.34
CA MET A 85 14.32 3.06 1.26
C MET A 85 14.88 1.74 0.76
N GLY A 86 15.81 1.82 -0.18
CA GLY A 86 16.43 0.63 -0.72
C GLY A 86 17.32 0.92 -1.91
N GLU A 87 17.73 -0.16 -2.55
CA GLU A 87 18.48 -0.16 -3.80
C GLU A 87 17.80 -1.15 -4.74
N GLU A 88 17.47 -0.72 -5.95
CA GLU A 88 16.90 -1.57 -6.99
C GLU A 88 17.61 -1.24 -8.31
N ASP A 89 18.09 -2.27 -9.02
CA ASP A 89 18.84 -2.13 -10.27
C ASP A 89 20.05 -1.16 -10.21
N GLY A 90 20.71 -1.10 -9.04
CA GLY A 90 21.84 -0.20 -8.78
C GLY A 90 21.45 1.26 -8.51
N LEU A 91 20.15 1.57 -8.48
CA LEU A 91 19.62 2.86 -8.12
C LEU A 91 19.22 2.86 -6.64
N GLN A 92 19.88 3.70 -5.86
CA GLN A 92 19.54 3.93 -4.47
C GLN A 92 18.43 4.96 -4.36
N TYR A 93 17.46 4.70 -3.48
CA TYR A 93 16.34 5.59 -3.25
C TYR A 93 16.06 5.74 -1.76
N HIS A 94 15.60 6.93 -1.40
CA HIS A 94 15.19 7.29 -0.04
C HIS A 94 14.03 8.27 -0.13
N LYS A 95 12.81 7.75 0.02
CA LYS A 95 11.57 8.49 -0.13
C LYS A 95 10.88 8.59 1.22
N ILE A 96 10.53 9.81 1.62
CA ILE A 96 9.78 10.10 2.84
C ILE A 96 8.62 11.02 2.47
N CYS A 97 7.41 10.62 2.87
CA CYS A 97 6.26 11.51 2.92
C CYS A 97 5.69 11.54 4.34
N ARG A 98 5.23 12.72 4.77
CA ARG A 98 4.55 12.90 6.05
C ARG A 98 3.14 13.37 5.79
N SER A 99 2.17 12.54 6.15
CA SER A 99 0.76 12.86 6.00
C SER A 99 -0.08 12.04 6.98
N PRO A 100 -1.29 12.50 7.34
CA PRO A 100 -2.23 11.68 8.09
C PRO A 100 -2.66 10.44 7.30
N MET A 101 -3.28 9.48 8.00
CA MET A 101 -3.80 8.26 7.38
C MET A 101 -5.13 8.49 6.64
N ILE A 102 -5.95 9.44 7.10
CA ILE A 102 -7.25 9.81 6.52
C ILE A 102 -7.17 11.24 5.98
#